data_AF-A0A950EZ69-F1
#
_entry.id   AF-A0A950EZ69-F1
#
_cell.length_a   1.000
_cell.length_b   1.000
_cell.length_c   1.000
_cell.angle_alpha   90.00
_cell.angle_beta   90.00
_cell.angle_gamma   90.00
#
_symmetry.space_group_name_H-M   'P 1'
#
loop_
_entity.id
_entity.type
_entity.pdbx_description
1 polymer ?
#
loop_
_entity_poly.entity_id
_entity_poly.type
_entity_poly.pdbx_seq_one_letter_code
_entity_poly.pdbx_strand_id
1 'polypeptide(L)' 'MKRPILVFSSVLWLLGGAFAATALAAPAPCPVNPVRMGVEPGEAIQVLAPVMDQIGDLISKRLGCPVKVLITENYT' A
#
# COMPACT_ATOMS: atom_id res chain seq x y z
N MET A 1 27.48 35.27 54.26
CA MET A 1 27.95 34.71 52.97
C MET A 1 27.93 33.19 53.02
N LYS A 2 26.96 32.53 52.38
CA LYS A 2 27.07 31.18 51.79
C LYS A 2 25.72 30.79 51.18
N ARG A 3 25.68 30.57 49.86
CA ARG A 3 24.58 29.87 49.15
C ARG A 3 24.99 28.40 48.99
N PRO A 4 24.08 27.45 49.18
CA PRO A 4 24.09 26.26 48.32
C PRO A 4 22.68 25.96 47.79
N ILE A 5 22.50 26.06 46.48
CA ILE A 5 22.49 24.93 45.53
C ILE A 5 21.08 24.37 45.36
N LEU A 6 20.46 24.83 44.27
CA LEU A 6 19.28 24.26 43.64
C LEU A 6 19.56 22.80 43.27
N VAL A 7 18.77 21.88 43.82
CA VAL A 7 18.61 20.53 43.26
C VAL A 7 17.23 20.53 42.59
N PHE A 8 17.18 21.03 41.35
CA PHE A 8 16.05 20.81 40.47
C PHE A 8 16.07 19.33 40.09
N SER A 9 15.18 18.57 40.71
CA SER A 9 15.01 17.13 40.48
C SER A 9 14.56 16.89 39.04
N SER A 10 15.50 16.40 38.22
CA SER A 10 15.35 16.01 36.82
C SER A 10 14.48 14.76 36.66
N VAL A 11 13.19 14.84 36.96
CA VAL A 11 12.23 13.73 36.77
C VAL A 11 11.06 14.21 35.93
N LEU A 12 11.27 14.59 34.66
CA LEU A 12 10.15 14.73 33.72
C LEU A 12 10.54 14.79 32.23
N TRP A 13 11.47 13.95 31.79
CA TRP A 13 11.83 13.85 30.36
C TRP A 13 11.86 12.40 29.81
N LEU A 14 11.21 11.45 30.49
CA LEU A 14 11.24 10.03 30.10
C LEU A 14 9.89 9.41 29.70
N LEU A 15 8.80 10.19 29.63
CA LEU A 15 7.46 9.69 29.28
C LEU A 15 6.90 10.23 27.95
N GLY A 16 7.64 11.05 27.21
CA GLY A 16 7.18 11.65 25.96
C GLY A 16 7.43 10.84 24.67
N GLY A 17 8.03 9.64 24.76
CA GLY A 17 8.61 8.94 23.60
C GLY A 17 7.81 7.76 23.02
N ALA A 18 6.62 7.43 23.54
CA ALA A 18 5.93 6.19 23.17
C ALA A 18 4.88 6.32 22.05
N PHE A 19 4.70 7.50 21.44
CA PHE A 19 4.00 7.60 20.16
C PHE A 19 5.03 7.49 19.04
N ALA A 20 5.54 6.28 18.83
CA ALA A 20 6.18 5.91 17.59
C ALA A 20 5.13 6.04 16.49
N ALA A 21 5.11 7.22 15.85
CA ALA A 21 4.38 7.44 14.63
C ALA A 21 4.87 6.40 13.63
N THR A 22 4.05 5.37 13.39
CA THR A 22 4.21 4.52 12.22
C THR A 22 3.99 5.43 11.02
N ALA A 23 5.08 5.96 10.48
CA ALA A 23 5.07 6.58 9.17
C ALA A 23 4.51 5.52 8.22
N LEU A 24 3.24 5.68 7.81
CA LEU A 24 2.66 4.91 6.72
C LEU A 24 3.61 5.15 5.54
N ALA A 25 4.44 4.16 5.23
CA ALA A 25 5.29 4.22 4.05
C ALA A 25 4.38 4.57 2.87
N ALA A 26 4.67 5.67 2.18
CA ALA A 26 3.97 6.00 0.96
C ALA A 26 4.00 4.76 0.06
N PRO A 27 2.88 4.37 -0.57
CA PRO A 27 2.86 3.21 -1.45
C PRO A 27 4.03 3.37 -2.43
N ALA A 28 4.89 2.35 -2.49
CA ALA A 28 6.03 2.37 -3.39
C ALA A 28 5.53 2.71 -4.80
N PRO A 29 6.21 3.58 -5.56
CA PRO A 29 5.78 3.95 -6.89
C PRO A 29 5.60 2.69 -7.73
N CYS A 30 4.50 2.60 -8.48
CA CYS A 30 4.19 1.45 -9.30
C CYS A 30 5.33 1.20 -10.29
N PRO A 31 5.97 0.02 -10.30
CA PRO A 31 7.10 -0.27 -11.18
C PRO A 31 6.72 -0.22 -12.66
N VAL A 32 5.42 -0.42 -12.94
CA VAL A 32 4.79 -0.29 -14.25
C VAL A 32 3.38 0.27 -14.04
N ASN A 33 2.97 1.22 -14.88
CA ASN A 33 1.67 1.87 -14.77
C ASN A 33 1.00 2.03 -16.15
N PRO A 34 -0.08 1.28 -16.45
CA PRO A 34 -0.73 0.27 -15.60
C PRO A 34 0.04 -1.05 -15.59
N VAL A 35 -0.11 -1.84 -14.51
CA VAL A 35 0.24 -3.26 -14.50
C VAL A 35 -0.71 -3.97 -15.47
N ARG A 36 -0.17 -4.65 -16.48
CA ARG A 36 -0.96 -5.38 -17.48
C ARG A 36 -1.07 -6.84 -17.08
N MET A 37 -2.30 -7.33 -16.94
CA MET A 37 -2.59 -8.73 -16.65
C MET A 37 -3.23 -9.36 -17.86
N GLY A 38 -2.53 -10.32 -18.48
CA GLY A 38 -3.10 -11.17 -19.53
C GLY A 38 -4.00 -12.23 -18.93
N VAL A 39 -5.11 -12.50 -19.61
CA VAL A 39 -6.01 -13.62 -19.31
C VAL A 39 -6.01 -14.54 -20.50
N GLU A 40 -5.69 -15.80 -20.23
CA GLU A 40 -5.64 -16.86 -21.21
C GLU A 40 -7.03 -17.08 -21.84
N PRO A 41 -7.12 -17.29 -23.17
CA PRO A 41 -8.37 -17.66 -23.85
C PRO A 41 -8.89 -19.02 -23.38
N GLY A 42 -10.21 -19.18 -23.39
CA GLY A 42 -10.86 -20.47 -23.15
C GLY A 42 -12.36 -20.37 -22.87
N GLU A 43 -12.77 -19.32 -22.16
CA GLU A 43 -14.17 -19.02 -21.85
C GLU A 43 -14.72 -17.91 -22.76
N ALA A 44 -16.04 -17.84 -22.89
CA ALA A 44 -16.69 -16.74 -23.59
C ALA A 44 -16.44 -15.40 -22.85
N ILE A 45 -15.98 -14.38 -23.57
CA ILE A 45 -15.66 -13.06 -23.00
C ILE A 45 -16.83 -12.47 -22.23
N GLN A 46 -18.07 -12.66 -22.70
CA GLN A 46 -19.25 -12.10 -22.07
C GLN A 46 -19.49 -12.68 -20.66
N VAL A 47 -18.99 -13.88 -20.40
CA VAL A 47 -19.06 -14.54 -19.09
C VAL A 47 -17.85 -14.19 -18.24
N LEU A 48 -16.66 -14.18 -18.84
CA LEU A 48 -15.40 -14.03 -18.12
C LEU A 48 -15.10 -12.57 -17.75
N ALA A 49 -15.43 -11.60 -18.60
CA ALA A 49 -15.06 -10.20 -18.42
C ALA A 49 -15.55 -9.58 -17.09
N PRO A 50 -16.83 -9.73 -16.68
CA PRO A 50 -17.29 -9.14 -15.42
C PRO A 50 -16.54 -9.66 -14.19
N VAL A 51 -16.16 -10.93 -14.19
CA VAL A 51 -15.40 -11.55 -13.09
C VAL A 51 -13.96 -11.05 -13.11
N MET A 52 -13.35 -10.98 -14.28
CA MET A 52 -11.97 -10.52 -14.41
C MET A 52 -11.82 -9.02 -14.12
N ASP A 53 -12.83 -8.20 -14.41
CA ASP A 53 -12.87 -6.79 -14.00
C ASP A 53 -12.86 -6.65 -12.47
N GLN A 54 -13.67 -7.45 -11.77
CA GLN A 54 -13.67 -7.47 -10.30
C GLN A 54 -12.30 -7.90 -9.73
N ILE A 55 -11.66 -8.90 -10.34
CA ILE A 55 -10.32 -9.35 -9.94
C ILE A 55 -9.30 -8.22 -10.17
N GLY A 56 -9.35 -7.55 -11.32
CA GLY A 56 -8.49 -6.40 -11.63
C GLY A 56 -8.61 -5.28 -10.60
N ASP A 57 -9.84 -4.95 -10.18
CA ASP A 57 -10.11 -3.96 -9.14
C ASP A 57 -9.54 -4.36 -7.78
N LEU A 58 -9.68 -5.63 -7.39
CA LEU A 58 -9.15 -6.14 -6.13
C LEU A 58 -7.62 -6.10 -6.10
N ILE A 59 -6.98 -6.51 -7.21
CA ILE A 59 -5.52 -6.42 -7.35
C ILE A 59 -5.09 -4.96 -7.31
N SER A 60 -5.78 -4.07 -8.02
CA SER A 60 -5.47 -2.64 -8.05
C SER A 60 -5.51 -2.03 -6.65
N LYS A 61 -6.57 -2.31 -5.87
CA LYS A 61 -6.70 -1.87 -4.47
C LYS A 61 -5.59 -2.44 -3.59
N ARG A 62 -5.20 -3.70 -3.80
CA ARG A 62 -4.18 -4.35 -2.99
C ARG A 62 -2.77 -3.81 -3.26
N LEU A 63 -2.49 -3.50 -4.52
CA LEU A 63 -1.19 -2.99 -4.97
C LEU A 63 -1.07 -1.46 -4.81
N GLY A 64 -2.19 -0.74 -4.74
CA GLY A 64 -2.19 0.72 -4.85
C GLY A 64 -1.81 1.19 -6.26
N CYS A 65 -1.93 0.32 -7.26
CA CYS A 65 -1.49 0.55 -8.64
C CYS A 65 -2.61 0.27 -9.63
N PRO A 66 -2.76 1.06 -10.71
CA PRO A 66 -3.72 0.74 -11.77
C PRO A 66 -3.40 -0.61 -12.42
N VAL A 67 -4.41 -1.47 -12.54
CA VAL A 67 -4.31 -2.76 -13.22
C VAL A 67 -5.19 -2.70 -14.47
N LYS A 68 -4.65 -3.14 -15.61
CA LYS A 68 -5.40 -3.31 -16.85
C LYS A 68 -5.45 -4.79 -17.19
N VAL A 69 -6.66 -5.35 -17.19
CA VAL A 69 -6.91 -6.72 -17.61
C VAL A 69 -7.03 -6.77 -19.14
N LEU A 70 -6.39 -7.76 -19.75
CA LEU A 70 -6.40 -8.00 -21.18
C LEU A 70 -6.88 -9.44 -21.40
N ILE A 71 -8.11 -9.59 -21.87
CA ILE A 71 -8.66 -10.90 -22.20
C ILE A 71 -8.38 -11.15 -23.67
N THR A 72 -7.64 -12.22 -23.93
CA THR A 72 -7.23 -12.60 -25.27
C THR A 72 -8.25 -13.60 -25.85
N GLU A 73 -8.56 -13.50 -27.14
CA GLU A 73 -9.48 -14.42 -27.83
C GLU A 73 -8.77 -15.66 -28.39
N ASN A 74 -7.47 -15.56 -28.71
CA ASN A 74 -6.65 -16.64 -29.25
C ASN A 74 -5.14 -16.41 -28.99
N TYR A 75 -4.32 -17.46 -29.09
CA TYR A 75 -2.86 -17.35 -28.96
C TYR A 75 -2.12 -17.15 -30.28
N THR A 76 -2.87 -16.95 -31.38
CA THR A 76 -2.36 -17.12 -32.74
C THR A 76 -2.21 -15.80 -33.47
#